data_AF-A0A9E4CGC1-F1
#
_entry.id   AF-A0A9E4CGC1-F1
#
_cell.length_a   1.000
_cell.length_b   1.000
_cell.length_c   1.000
_cell.angle_alpha   90.00
_cell.angle_beta   90.00
_cell.angle_gamma   90.00
#
_symmetry.space_group_name_H-M   'P 1'
#
loop_
_entity.id
_entity.type
_entity.pdbx_description
1 polymer ?
#
loop_
_entity_poly.entity_id
_entity_poly.type
_entity_poly.pdbx_seq_one_letter_code
_entity_poly.pdbx_strand_id
1 'polypeptide(L)'
;MPSPFPGMDPYLEGSLWTTLHFTLAAEIVRQIAPRLRPKYVALPVERYALEITRGADRSSAGIYPDVGVAQVQLSRVEDRPVSLVWPILLNQSLPTVPIPLLAGDDDVHFDLQVAFTASYELLGYELLINYTAPPEISLNQTEARLASEF
;
A
#
# COMPACT_ATOMS: atom_id res chain seq x y z
N MET A 1 -15.34 -2.21 17.06
CA MET A 1 -15.92 -2.10 15.70
C MET A 1 -14.84 -2.48 14.72
N PRO A 2 -15.14 -3.17 13.61
CA PRO A 2 -14.20 -3.25 12.50
C PRO A 2 -13.79 -1.83 12.09
N SER A 3 -12.57 -1.67 11.58
CA SER A 3 -12.09 -0.38 11.06
C SER A 3 -13.17 0.30 10.21
N PRO A 4 -13.45 1.61 10.38
CA PRO A 4 -14.41 2.33 9.53
C PRO A 4 -13.98 2.37 8.06
N PHE A 5 -12.72 2.02 7.80
CA PHE A 5 -12.13 1.94 6.48
C PHE A 5 -12.04 0.45 6.07
N PRO A 6 -12.93 -0.03 5.18
CA PRO A 6 -12.90 -1.42 4.73
C PRO A 6 -11.62 -1.68 3.91
N GLY A 7 -10.64 -2.33 4.54
CA GLY A 7 -9.42 -2.79 3.89
C GLY A 7 -8.15 -1.99 4.19
N MET A 8 -8.24 -0.87 4.92
CA MET A 8 -7.10 -0.14 5.48
C MET A 8 -7.43 0.39 6.88
N ASP A 9 -6.42 0.59 7.73
CA ASP A 9 -6.58 1.39 8.93
C ASP A 9 -5.54 2.53 8.88
N PRO A 10 -5.96 3.79 8.66
CA PRO A 10 -5.04 4.92 8.52
C PRO A 10 -4.36 5.28 9.85
N TYR A 11 -4.77 4.69 10.98
CA TYR A 11 -4.15 4.92 12.28
C TYR A 11 -3.07 3.89 12.64
N LEU A 12 -2.80 2.91 11.76
CA LEU A 12 -1.60 2.07 11.82
C LEU A 12 -0.29 2.86 11.64
N GLU A 13 -0.38 4.14 11.23
CA GLU A 13 0.73 5.04 10.87
C GLU A 13 1.60 5.52 12.05
N GLY A 14 1.39 4.98 13.25
CA GLY A 14 2.26 5.21 14.40
C GLY A 14 3.54 4.35 14.41
N SER A 15 3.96 3.95 15.61
CA SER A 15 5.16 3.11 15.82
C SER A 15 5.10 1.72 15.18
N LEU A 16 3.92 1.28 14.75
CA LEU A 16 3.67 -0.05 14.16
C LEU A 16 3.95 -0.12 12.66
N TRP A 17 4.17 1.02 12.00
CA TRP A 17 4.34 1.12 10.55
C TRP A 17 5.50 0.26 10.02
N THR A 18 6.63 0.25 10.73
CA THR A 18 7.80 -0.54 10.34
C THR A 18 7.50 -2.05 10.39
N THR A 19 6.76 -2.47 11.41
CA THR A 19 6.35 -3.87 11.58
C THR A 19 5.36 -4.28 10.48
N LEU A 20 4.38 -3.41 10.18
CA LEU A 20 3.41 -3.65 9.11
C LEU A 20 4.13 -3.87 7.78
N HIS A 21 5.02 -2.97 7.39
CA HIS A 21 5.79 -3.10 6.16
C HIS A 21 6.57 -4.41 6.05
N PHE A 22 7.22 -4.82 7.14
CA PHE A 22 7.97 -6.07 7.16
C PHE A 22 7.05 -7.28 6.94
N THR A 23 5.94 -7.34 7.67
CA THR A 23 4.98 -8.46 7.55
C THR A 23 4.26 -8.49 6.22
N LEU A 24 3.87 -7.32 5.69
CA LEU A 24 3.25 -7.21 4.37
C LEU A 24 4.21 -7.68 3.27
N ALA A 25 5.48 -7.28 3.31
CA ALA A 25 6.49 -7.74 2.34
C ALA A 25 6.68 -9.25 2.41
N ALA A 26 6.72 -9.82 3.62
CA ALA A 26 6.80 -11.27 3.82
C ALA A 26 5.57 -11.98 3.24
N GLU A 27 4.37 -11.44 3.44
CA GLU A 27 3.12 -12.01 2.93
C GLU A 27 3.00 -11.94 1.42
N ILE A 28 3.42 -10.83 0.80
CA ILE A 28 3.53 -10.70 -0.65
C ILE A 28 4.42 -11.82 -1.21
N VAL A 29 5.61 -12.01 -0.65
CA VAL A 29 6.54 -13.06 -1.10
C VAL A 29 5.96 -14.46 -0.89
N ARG A 30 5.35 -14.71 0.27
CA ARG A 30 4.74 -16.02 0.58
C ARG A 30 3.69 -16.42 -0.44
N GLN A 31 2.89 -15.46 -0.91
CA GLN A 31 1.79 -15.70 -1.84
C GLN A 31 2.24 -15.74 -3.31
N ILE A 32 3.23 -14.92 -3.69
CA ILE A 32 3.68 -14.80 -5.08
C ILE A 32 4.74 -15.85 -5.42
N ALA A 33 5.70 -16.13 -4.53
CA ALA A 33 6.84 -16.99 -4.85
C ALA A 33 6.46 -18.37 -5.40
N PRO A 34 5.43 -19.09 -4.89
CA PRO A 34 5.01 -20.37 -5.45
C PRO A 34 4.53 -20.28 -6.90
N ARG A 35 3.94 -19.14 -7.29
CA ARG A 35 3.38 -18.88 -8.63
C ARG A 35 4.45 -18.48 -9.64
N LEU A 36 5.60 -18.03 -9.17
CA LEU A 36 6.75 -17.61 -9.96
C LEU A 36 7.71 -18.76 -10.33
N ARG A 37 7.65 -19.86 -9.58
CA ARG A 37 8.54 -21.00 -9.81
C ARG A 37 8.18 -21.75 -11.10
N PRO A 38 9.18 -22.33 -11.78
CA PRO A 38 10.61 -22.35 -11.43
C PRO A 38 11.41 -21.17 -12.03
N LYS A 39 10.80 -20.34 -12.88
CA LYS A 39 11.53 -19.35 -13.70
C LYS A 39 11.98 -18.11 -12.92
N TYR A 40 11.21 -17.71 -11.91
CA TYR A 40 11.39 -16.45 -11.19
C TYR A 40 11.50 -16.68 -9.68
N VAL A 41 12.17 -15.74 -9.01
CA VAL A 41 12.26 -15.66 -7.55
C VAL A 41 11.67 -14.34 -7.08
N ALA A 42 10.91 -14.37 -5.98
CA ALA A 42 10.45 -13.15 -5.31
C ALA A 42 11.39 -12.85 -4.15
N LEU A 43 12.01 -11.66 -4.16
CA LEU A 43 12.89 -11.20 -3.11
C LEU A 43 12.23 -10.00 -2.39
N PRO A 44 12.00 -10.06 -1.06
CA PRO A 44 11.32 -8.99 -0.33
C PRO A 44 12.20 -7.74 -0.15
N VAL A 45 13.51 -7.86 -0.36
CA VAL A 45 14.46 -6.77 -0.16
C VAL A 45 15.39 -6.69 -1.37
N GLU A 46 15.08 -5.78 -2.29
CA GLU A 46 16.02 -5.28 -3.29
C GLU A 46 15.91 -3.75 -3.29
N ARG A 47 16.95 -3.05 -2.82
CA ARG A 47 16.93 -1.59 -2.70
C ARG A 47 17.41 -0.96 -4.00
N TYR A 48 16.48 -0.37 -4.75
CA TYR A 48 16.82 0.55 -5.85
C TYR A 48 16.80 1.98 -5.32
N ALA A 49 17.99 2.58 -5.16
CA ALA A 49 18.10 4.01 -4.90
C ALA A 49 18.02 4.76 -6.24
N LEU A 50 16.86 5.36 -6.54
CA LEU A 50 16.74 6.33 -7.63
C LEU A 50 17.14 7.70 -7.08
N GLU A 51 18.37 8.12 -7.37
CA GLU A 51 18.75 9.52 -7.16
C GLU A 51 18.06 10.36 -8.24
N ILE A 52 16.92 10.95 -7.90
CA ILE A 52 16.25 11.91 -8.78
C ILE A 52 17.08 13.19 -8.73
N THR A 53 18.02 13.37 -9.66
CA THR A 53 18.67 14.67 -9.86
C THR A 53 17.63 15.67 -10.38
N ARG A 54 16.89 16.32 -9.48
CA ARG A 54 16.02 17.44 -9.86
C ARG A 54 16.89 18.65 -10.21
N GLY A 55 17.23 18.77 -11.49
CA GLY A 55 17.64 20.03 -12.09
C GLY A 55 16.44 20.98 -12.22
N ALA A 56 16.03 21.56 -11.10
CA ALA A 56 15.30 22.82 -10.99
C ALA A 56 14.92 22.97 -9.51
N ASP A 57 15.48 24.00 -8.87
CA ASP A 57 15.01 24.54 -7.61
C ASP A 57 13.56 25.04 -7.80
N ARG A 58 12.62 24.11 -7.71
CA ARG A 58 11.26 24.42 -7.32
C ARG A 58 11.25 24.17 -5.83
N SER A 59 11.24 25.26 -5.07
CA SER A 59 10.73 25.29 -3.72
C SER A 59 9.37 24.58 -3.72
N SER A 60 9.37 23.27 -3.49
CA SER A 60 8.18 22.57 -3.07
C SER A 60 7.93 23.09 -1.66
N ALA A 61 7.14 24.16 -1.55
CA ALA A 61 6.23 24.24 -0.43
C ALA A 61 5.63 22.82 -0.34
N GLY A 62 5.88 22.14 0.78
CA GLY A 62 5.34 20.81 1.00
C GLY A 62 3.83 20.93 0.96
N ILE A 63 3.23 20.75 -0.22
CA ILE A 63 1.82 20.50 -0.36
C ILE A 63 1.66 19.09 0.21
N TYR A 64 1.34 19.02 1.49
CA TYR A 64 0.71 17.83 2.04
C TYR A 64 -0.74 17.90 1.58
N PRO A 65 -1.18 16.99 0.69
CA PRO A 65 -2.59 16.94 0.37
C PRO A 65 -3.35 16.55 1.64
N ASP A 66 -4.47 17.23 1.91
CA ASP A 66 -5.37 16.86 3.01
C ASP A 66 -5.96 15.44 2.81
N VAL A 67 -5.85 14.90 1.58
CA VAL A 67 -6.21 13.54 1.20
C VAL A 67 -5.12 12.96 0.30
N GLY A 68 -4.36 11.99 0.82
CA GLY A 68 -3.45 11.19 0.02
C GLY A 68 -4.20 10.08 -0.70
N VAL A 69 -4.10 10.00 -2.03
CA VAL A 69 -4.48 8.80 -2.77
C VAL A 69 -3.27 7.87 -2.76
N ALA A 70 -3.33 6.80 -1.96
CA ALA A 70 -2.39 5.70 -2.13
C ALA A 70 -2.59 5.14 -3.55
N GLN A 71 -1.52 4.76 -4.23
CA GLN A 71 -1.64 4.21 -5.58
C GLN A 71 -0.68 3.05 -5.79
N VAL A 72 -1.13 2.07 -6.56
CA VAL A 72 -0.22 1.13 -7.21
C VAL A 72 0.09 1.65 -8.59
N GLN A 73 1.38 1.76 -8.91
CA GLN A 73 1.83 2.14 -10.24
C GLN A 73 2.57 0.96 -10.88
N LEU A 74 2.17 0.59 -12.08
CA LEU A 74 2.84 -0.40 -12.91
C LEU A 74 3.42 0.28 -14.15
N SER A 75 4.73 0.16 -14.33
CA SER A 75 5.40 0.56 -15.56
C SER A 75 6.08 -0.65 -16.18
N ARG A 76 5.68 -0.95 -17.41
CA ARG A 76 6.30 -1.96 -18.26
C ARG A 76 7.45 -1.34 -19.04
N VAL A 77 8.50 -2.11 -19.28
CA VAL A 77 9.65 -1.61 -20.06
C VAL A 77 9.25 -1.42 -21.53
N GLU A 78 8.43 -2.34 -22.03
CA GLU A 78 7.88 -2.37 -23.38
C GLU A 78 6.93 -1.21 -23.69
N ASP A 79 6.21 -0.70 -22.69
CA ASP A 79 5.18 0.33 -22.89
C ASP A 79 5.63 1.74 -22.49
N ARG A 80 6.92 1.94 -22.19
CA ARG A 80 7.42 3.26 -21.76
C ARG A 80 7.12 4.33 -22.84
N PRO A 81 6.65 5.53 -22.45
CA PRO A 81 6.56 6.06 -21.08
C PRO A 81 5.22 5.81 -20.36
N VAL A 82 4.35 4.94 -20.89
CA VAL A 82 3.02 4.68 -20.32
C VAL A 82 3.13 3.90 -19.01
N SER A 83 2.29 4.26 -18.03
CA SER A 83 2.13 3.51 -16.77
C SER A 83 0.66 3.32 -16.47
N LEU A 84 0.32 2.16 -15.91
CA LEU A 84 -0.99 1.90 -15.34
C LEU A 84 -0.99 2.33 -13.89
N VAL A 85 -2.09 2.94 -13.45
CA VAL A 85 -2.24 3.47 -12.09
C VAL A 85 -3.56 2.97 -11.52
N TRP A 86 -3.50 2.36 -10.34
CA TRP A 86 -4.65 2.03 -9.52
C TRP A 86 -4.70 3.00 -8.34
N PRO A 87 -5.57 4.02 -8.37
CA PRO A 87 -5.83 4.83 -7.19
C PRO A 87 -6.56 3.98 -6.14
N ILE A 88 -6.14 4.10 -4.89
CA ILE A 88 -6.72 3.42 -3.72
C ILE A 88 -7.37 4.49 -2.86
N LEU A 89 -8.69 4.40 -2.74
CA LEU A 89 -9.46 5.24 -1.81
C LEU A 89 -9.60 4.54 -0.46
N LEU A 90 -9.71 5.30 0.62
CA LEU A 90 -9.79 4.78 2.00
C LEU A 90 -10.98 3.82 2.22
N ASN A 91 -12.05 3.96 1.44
CA ASN A 91 -13.26 3.15 1.53
C ASN A 91 -13.30 1.98 0.53
N GLN A 92 -12.19 1.70 -0.14
CA GLN A 92 -12.08 0.62 -1.12
C GLN A 92 -11.12 -0.44 -0.63
N SER A 93 -11.48 -1.70 -0.88
CA SER A 93 -10.53 -2.79 -0.75
C SER A 93 -9.34 -2.58 -1.69
N LEU A 94 -8.17 -3.01 -1.24
CA LEU A 94 -6.96 -2.95 -2.04
C LEU A 94 -7.14 -3.79 -3.33
N PRO A 95 -6.63 -3.30 -4.48
CA PRO A 95 -6.90 -3.93 -5.76
C PRO A 95 -6.14 -5.25 -5.95
N THR A 96 -6.65 -6.11 -6.82
CA THR A 96 -5.82 -7.13 -7.45
C THR A 96 -4.98 -6.48 -8.55
N VAL A 97 -3.66 -6.65 -8.49
CA VAL A 97 -2.71 -6.00 -9.38
C VAL A 97 -1.90 -7.03 -10.20
N PRO A 98 -1.63 -6.76 -11.48
CA PRO A 98 -0.75 -7.61 -12.26
C PRO A 98 0.71 -7.40 -11.86
N ILE A 99 1.42 -8.49 -11.60
CA ILE A 99 2.86 -8.52 -11.40
C ILE A 99 3.52 -8.81 -12.75
N PRO A 100 4.20 -7.82 -13.37
CA PRO A 100 4.79 -7.97 -14.68
C PRO A 100 5.95 -8.97 -14.62
N LEU A 101 5.97 -9.91 -15.56
CA LEU A 101 7.12 -10.78 -15.80
C LEU A 101 7.87 -10.33 -17.06
N LEU A 102 8.91 -11.07 -17.44
CA LEU A 102 9.61 -10.77 -18.69
C LEU A 102 8.68 -10.95 -19.90
N ALA A 103 8.96 -10.20 -20.96
CA ALA A 103 8.19 -10.23 -22.19
C ALA A 103 7.99 -11.67 -22.70
N GLY A 104 6.73 -12.04 -22.96
CA GLY A 104 6.34 -13.37 -23.41
C GLY A 104 5.85 -14.31 -22.30
N ASP A 105 6.00 -13.95 -21.02
CA ASP A 105 5.34 -14.62 -19.90
C ASP A 105 4.10 -13.84 -19.45
N ASP A 106 3.04 -14.57 -19.07
CA ASP A 106 1.80 -13.97 -18.58
C ASP A 106 1.96 -13.41 -17.15
N ASP A 107 1.22 -12.34 -16.87
CA ASP A 107 1.23 -11.70 -15.55
C ASP A 107 0.67 -12.59 -14.45
N VAL A 108 1.33 -12.52 -13.30
CA VAL A 108 0.78 -13.06 -12.06
C VAL A 108 -0.15 -12.02 -11.45
N HIS A 109 -1.45 -12.30 -11.42
CA HIS A 109 -2.43 -11.43 -10.77
C HIS A 109 -2.41 -11.63 -9.26
N PHE A 110 -2.06 -10.60 -8.51
CA PHE A 110 -1.83 -10.63 -7.08
C PHE A 110 -2.89 -9.82 -6.33
N ASP A 111 -3.59 -10.45 -5.39
CA ASP A 111 -4.60 -9.80 -4.56
C ASP A 111 -3.92 -9.10 -3.37
N LEU A 112 -3.81 -7.78 -3.45
CA LEU A 112 -3.15 -6.99 -2.41
C LEU A 112 -3.97 -6.96 -1.11
N GLN A 113 -5.31 -7.06 -1.19
CA GLN A 113 -6.16 -7.06 -0.01
C GLN A 113 -5.93 -8.31 0.83
N VAL A 114 -5.81 -9.48 0.19
CA VAL A 114 -5.55 -10.75 0.89
C VAL A 114 -4.22 -10.71 1.63
N ALA A 115 -3.16 -10.18 1.02
CA ALA A 115 -1.86 -10.04 1.69
C ALA A 115 -1.88 -9.02 2.84
N PHE A 116 -2.59 -7.91 2.65
CA PHE A 116 -2.78 -6.93 3.71
C PHE A 116 -3.54 -7.52 4.90
N THR A 117 -4.68 -8.16 4.66
CA THR A 117 -5.47 -8.83 5.69
C THR A 117 -4.66 -9.91 6.41
N ALA A 118 -3.91 -10.74 5.68
CA ALA A 118 -3.04 -11.76 6.29
C ALA A 118 -1.97 -11.15 7.20
N SER A 119 -1.35 -10.02 6.79
CA SER A 119 -0.39 -9.32 7.63
C SER A 119 -1.02 -8.75 8.89
N TYR A 120 -2.28 -8.31 8.78
CA TYR A 120 -3.03 -7.73 9.89
C TYR A 120 -3.42 -8.80 10.92
N GLU A 121 -3.96 -9.93 10.45
CA GLU A 121 -4.32 -11.09 11.26
C GLU A 121 -3.10 -11.71 11.95
N LEU A 122 -1.98 -11.81 11.25
CA LEU A 122 -0.74 -12.40 11.78
C LEU A 122 -0.25 -11.70 13.06
N LEU A 123 -0.40 -10.37 13.12
CA LEU A 123 0.07 -9.56 14.24
C LEU A 123 -1.03 -9.30 15.27
N GLY A 124 -2.28 -9.64 14.99
CA GLY A 124 -3.42 -9.40 15.87
C GLY A 124 -3.55 -7.92 16.23
N TYR A 125 -3.48 -7.03 15.23
CA TYR A 125 -3.49 -5.58 15.45
C TYR A 125 -4.73 -5.08 16.21
N GLU A 126 -5.85 -5.82 16.16
CA GLU A 126 -7.03 -5.61 17.00
C GLU A 126 -6.75 -5.55 18.52
N LEU A 127 -5.64 -6.16 18.97
CA LEU A 127 -5.19 -6.14 20.37
C LEU A 127 -4.29 -4.94 20.69
N LEU A 128 -3.66 -4.36 19.67
CA LEU A 128 -2.72 -3.25 19.80
C LEU A 128 -3.38 -1.90 19.53
N ILE A 129 -4.47 -1.90 18.75
CA ILE A 129 -5.13 -0.69 18.25
C ILE A 129 -6.54 -0.64 18.80
N ASN A 130 -6.81 0.35 19.64
CA ASN A 130 -8.15 0.59 20.17
C ASN A 130 -8.96 1.50 19.22
N TYR A 131 -9.69 0.88 18.29
CA TYR A 131 -10.59 1.56 17.35
C TYR A 131 -11.78 2.29 17.98
N THR A 132 -11.98 2.14 19.30
CA THR A 132 -13.05 2.85 20.02
C THR A 132 -12.56 4.16 20.64
N ALA A 133 -11.25 4.39 20.67
CA ALA A 133 -10.69 5.65 21.09
C ALA A 133 -10.73 6.67 19.93
N PRO A 134 -10.93 7.97 20.22
CA PRO A 134 -10.76 9.00 19.19
C PRO A 134 -9.32 8.94 18.66
N PRO A 135 -9.11 9.19 17.35
CA PRO A 135 -7.79 9.18 16.77
C PRO A 135 -6.87 10.19 17.46
N GLU A 136 -5.58 9.84 17.63
CA GLU A 136 -4.57 10.75 18.21
C GLU A 136 -4.36 11.99 17.33
N ILE A 137 -4.61 11.86 16.03
CA ILE A 137 -4.59 12.99 15.10
C ILE A 137 -5.88 13.79 15.34
N SER A 138 -5.72 15.04 15.77
CA SER A 138 -6.82 15.99 15.88
C SER A 138 -7.35 16.28 14.48
N LEU A 139 -8.40 15.57 14.08
CA LEU A 139 -9.09 15.81 12.81
C LEU A 139 -9.66 17.22 12.84
N ASN A 140 -9.39 18.00 11.78
CA ASN A 140 -10.07 19.27 11.60
C ASN A 140 -11.59 19.02 11.39
N GLN A 141 -12.41 20.06 11.53
CA GLN A 141 -13.87 19.90 11.45
C GLN A 141 -14.36 19.27 10.13
N THR A 142 -13.61 19.45 9.03
CA THR A 142 -13.93 18.88 7.72
C THR A 142 -13.66 17.38 7.69
N GLU A 143 -12.51 16.96 8.22
CA GLU A 143 -12.10 15.56 8.34
C GLU A 143 -12.98 14.79 9.34
N ALA A 144 -13.32 15.42 10.47
CA ALA A 144 -14.21 14.84 11.48
C ALA A 144 -15.63 14.62 10.93
N ARG A 145 -16.13 15.55 10.10
CA ARG A 145 -17.43 15.39 9.42
C ARG A 145 -17.41 14.22 8.43
N LEU A 146 -16.36 14.11 7.62
CA LEU A 146 -16.20 12.99 6.68
C LEU A 146 -16.12 11.65 7.43
N ALA A 147 -15.37 11.58 8.53
CA ALA A 147 -15.28 10.38 9.36
C ALA A 147 -16.62 9.98 10.02
N SER A 148 -17.52 10.95 10.28
CA SER A 148 -18.83 10.71 10.90
C SER A 148 -19.94 10.31 9.91
N GLU A 149 -19.70 10.45 8.61
CA GLU A 149 -20.61 10.05 7.53
C GLU A 149 -20.41 8.59 7.08
N PHE A 150 -19.45 7.88 7.69
CA PHE A 150 -19.17 6.45 7.51
C PHE A 150 -19.41 5.68 8.82
#